data_AF-A0A2M8CR39-F1
#
_entry.id   AF-A0A2M8CR39-F1
#
_cell.length_a   1.000
_cell.length_b   1.000
_cell.length_c   1.000
_cell.angle_alpha   90.00
_cell.angle_beta   90.00
_cell.angle_gamma   90.00
#
_symmetry.space_group_name_H-M   'P 1'
#
loop_
_entity.id
_entity.type
_entity.pdbx_description
1 polymer ?
#
loop_
_entity_poly.entity_id
_entity_poly.type
_entity_poly.pdbx_seq_one_letter_code
_entity_poly.pdbx_strand_id
1 'polypeptide(L)'
;MKTIFHKLTLLAVVVAALMLAALPLTAVFAAGQNEPPAPPAATPDPAKAAARLEKAFAREQKIVERLGNADEFIARVEKLIERAAQNGKDVAAIQSALADLKTAMQDAQPSLDTATGILEARAGFDDQGKVTDLAAARETVKSAGEALKSYRETVKNAFQALKAAIKAFREANPRPTRTPQP
;
A
#
# COMPACT_ATOMS: atom_id res chain seq x y z
N MET A 1 -26.43 -32.53 13.69
CA MET A 1 -26.71 -32.52 12.23
C MET A 1 -27.78 -31.49 11.93
N LYS A 2 -27.66 -30.80 10.79
CA LYS A 2 -28.62 -29.83 10.19
C LYS A 2 -28.62 -28.38 10.70
N THR A 3 -27.48 -27.71 10.49
CA THR A 3 -27.41 -26.27 10.20
C THR A 3 -27.28 -26.08 8.69
N ILE A 4 -28.39 -25.99 7.93
CA ILE A 4 -28.31 -25.76 6.46
C ILE A 4 -29.29 -24.67 5.95
N PHE A 5 -30.19 -24.11 6.77
CA PHE A 5 -31.27 -23.24 6.25
C PHE A 5 -31.18 -21.75 6.65
N HIS A 6 -29.98 -21.15 6.75
CA HIS A 6 -29.84 -19.73 7.12
C HIS A 6 -28.83 -18.93 6.26
N LYS A 7 -28.41 -19.43 5.09
CA LYS A 7 -27.43 -18.75 4.22
C LYS A 7 -27.93 -18.46 2.80
N LEU A 8 -29.25 -18.30 2.62
CA LEU A 8 -29.81 -18.06 1.28
C LEU A 8 -30.83 -16.91 1.19
N THR A 9 -30.77 -15.94 2.11
CA THR A 9 -31.67 -14.77 2.12
C THR A 9 -30.94 -13.51 2.57
N LEU A 10 -29.79 -13.22 1.95
CA LEU A 10 -29.12 -11.93 2.09
C LEU A 10 -28.30 -11.58 0.83
N LEU A 11 -28.85 -11.97 -0.33
CA LEU A 11 -28.29 -11.68 -1.65
C LEU A 11 -29.43 -11.24 -2.60
N ALA A 12 -30.17 -10.19 -2.23
CA ALA A 12 -31.24 -9.64 -3.07
C ALA A 12 -31.74 -8.24 -2.62
N VAL A 13 -30.87 -7.24 -2.41
CA VAL A 13 -31.33 -5.84 -2.19
C VAL A 13 -30.50 -4.74 -2.88
N VAL A 14 -29.34 -4.98 -3.51
CA VAL A 14 -28.53 -3.86 -4.07
C VAL A 14 -28.76 -3.59 -5.58
N VAL A 15 -29.85 -4.08 -6.18
CA VAL A 15 -30.14 -3.88 -7.63
C VAL A 15 -31.29 -2.89 -7.91
N ALA A 16 -31.74 -2.11 -6.93
CA ALA A 16 -32.85 -1.17 -7.13
C ALA A 16 -32.54 0.26 -6.65
N ALA A 17 -31.62 0.94 -7.35
CA ALA A 17 -31.49 2.40 -7.28
C ALA A 17 -30.73 2.94 -8.51
N LEU A 18 -31.20 2.61 -9.72
CA LEU A 18 -30.61 3.10 -10.97
C LEU A 18 -31.70 3.66 -11.89
N MET A 19 -32.46 4.63 -11.38
CA MET A 19 -33.28 5.55 -12.17
C MET A 19 -33.62 6.78 -11.32
N LEU A 20 -32.88 7.88 -11.46
CA LEU A 20 -33.44 9.24 -11.35
C LEU A 20 -32.43 10.31 -11.80
N ALA A 21 -32.91 11.14 -12.72
CA ALA A 21 -32.50 12.50 -13.03
C ALA A 21 -31.13 12.72 -13.72
N ALA A 22 -31.18 12.69 -15.05
CA ALA A 22 -30.42 13.62 -15.86
C ALA A 22 -30.88 15.07 -15.54
N LEU A 23 -30.03 15.83 -14.85
CA LEU A 23 -30.14 17.29 -14.77
C LEU A 23 -28.74 17.90 -14.90
N PRO A 24 -28.44 18.65 -15.98
CA PRO A 24 -27.24 19.47 -16.03
C PRO A 24 -27.50 20.74 -15.21
N LEU A 25 -27.21 20.71 -13.91
CA LEU A 25 -27.12 21.95 -13.12
C LEU A 25 -25.70 22.51 -13.27
N THR A 26 -25.47 23.20 -14.38
CA THR A 26 -24.31 24.11 -14.49
C THR A 26 -24.59 25.34 -13.63
N ALA A 27 -23.99 25.38 -12.44
CA ALA A 27 -23.86 26.63 -11.69
C ALA A 27 -22.88 27.54 -12.44
N VAL A 28 -23.41 28.49 -13.20
CA VAL A 28 -22.64 29.57 -13.82
C VAL A 28 -22.26 30.56 -12.71
N PHE A 29 -20.97 30.63 -12.41
CA PHE A 29 -20.39 31.70 -11.62
C PHE A 29 -20.42 32.99 -12.46
N ALA A 30 -20.80 34.10 -11.82
CA ALA A 30 -20.70 35.44 -12.37
C ALA A 30 -19.21 35.80 -12.59
N ALA A 31 -18.70 35.52 -13.78
CA ALA A 31 -17.44 36.02 -14.28
C ALA A 31 -17.68 37.34 -15.02
N GLY A 32 -16.85 38.35 -14.76
CA GLY A 32 -16.93 39.68 -15.36
C GLY A 32 -16.91 39.61 -16.89
N GLN A 33 -17.71 40.49 -17.50
CA GLN A 33 -18.12 40.48 -18.91
C GLN A 33 -17.00 40.69 -19.96
N ASN A 34 -15.70 40.61 -19.61
CA ASN A 34 -14.59 40.95 -20.50
C ASN A 34 -13.32 40.08 -20.36
N GLU A 35 -13.36 38.90 -19.72
CA GLU A 35 -12.24 37.96 -19.84
C GLU A 35 -12.39 37.09 -21.09
N PRO A 36 -11.40 37.06 -22.02
CA PRO A 36 -11.39 36.07 -23.07
C PRO A 36 -11.42 34.67 -22.43
N PRO A 37 -12.18 33.72 -22.99
CA PRO A 37 -12.30 32.39 -22.40
C PRO A 37 -10.90 31.81 -22.23
N ALA A 38 -10.54 31.47 -20.99
CA ALA A 38 -9.33 30.70 -20.72
C ALA A 38 -9.37 29.46 -21.63
N PRO A 39 -8.27 29.13 -22.34
CA PRO A 39 -8.25 27.94 -23.16
C PRO A 39 -8.66 26.75 -22.30
N PRO A 40 -9.57 25.86 -22.78
CA PRO A 40 -10.01 24.72 -22.01
C PRO A 40 -8.78 23.96 -21.54
N ALA A 41 -8.67 23.72 -20.22
CA ALA A 41 -7.59 22.93 -19.65
C ALA A 41 -7.51 21.63 -20.45
N ALA A 42 -6.39 21.41 -21.13
CA ALA A 42 -6.23 20.29 -22.06
C ALA A 42 -6.61 18.99 -21.34
N THR A 43 -7.73 18.39 -21.73
CA THR A 43 -8.20 17.13 -21.17
C THR A 43 -7.08 16.12 -21.36
N PRO A 44 -6.60 15.45 -20.31
CA PRO A 44 -5.53 14.47 -20.44
C PRO A 44 -5.91 13.44 -21.49
N ASP A 45 -5.02 13.20 -22.46
CA ASP A 45 -5.17 12.16 -23.46
C ASP A 45 -5.55 10.83 -22.78
N PRO A 46 -6.71 10.24 -23.10
CA PRO A 46 -7.23 9.06 -22.41
C PRO A 46 -6.28 7.87 -22.49
N ALA A 47 -5.53 7.73 -23.60
CA ALA A 47 -4.54 6.67 -23.75
C ALA A 47 -3.36 6.85 -22.78
N LYS A 48 -2.89 8.09 -22.59
CA LYS A 48 -1.84 8.40 -21.60
C LYS A 48 -2.34 8.22 -20.17
N ALA A 49 -3.60 8.57 -19.90
CA ALA A 49 -4.21 8.36 -18.59
C ALA A 49 -4.30 6.87 -18.26
N ALA A 50 -4.76 6.04 -19.19
CA ALA A 50 -4.79 4.58 -19.06
C ALA A 50 -3.40 4.01 -18.77
N ALA A 51 -2.39 4.34 -19.57
CA ALA A 51 -1.02 3.86 -19.37
C ALA A 51 -0.44 4.22 -17.98
N ARG A 52 -0.81 5.39 -17.44
CA ARG A 52 -0.41 5.79 -16.08
C ARG A 52 -1.08 4.94 -15.00
N LEU A 53 -2.36 4.59 -15.19
CA LEU A 53 -3.11 3.74 -14.28
C LEU A 53 -2.58 2.31 -14.29
N GLU A 54 -2.30 1.74 -15.47
CA GLU A 54 -1.67 0.40 -15.60
C GLU A 54 -0.34 0.34 -14.83
N LYS A 55 0.51 1.36 -15.00
CA LYS A 55 1.78 1.45 -14.30
C LYS A 55 1.62 1.61 -12.79
N ALA A 56 0.60 2.36 -12.34
CA ALA A 56 0.33 2.55 -10.92
C ALA A 56 -0.17 1.25 -10.28
N PHE A 57 -1.11 0.58 -10.94
CA PHE A 57 -1.64 -0.72 -10.52
C PHE A 57 -0.53 -1.77 -10.39
N ALA A 58 0.32 -1.93 -11.42
CA ALA A 58 1.45 -2.85 -11.39
C ALA A 58 2.48 -2.50 -10.29
N ARG A 59 2.64 -1.22 -9.96
CA ARG A 59 3.50 -0.79 -8.85
C ARG A 59 2.91 -1.20 -7.50
N GLU A 60 1.60 -1.04 -7.32
CA GLU A 60 0.91 -1.36 -6.07
C GLU A 60 0.90 -2.86 -5.81
N GLN A 61 0.69 -3.68 -6.84
CA GLN A 61 0.86 -5.14 -6.75
C GLN A 61 2.26 -5.52 -6.26
N LYS A 62 3.31 -4.94 -6.86
CA LYS A 62 4.70 -5.18 -6.42
C LYS A 62 4.97 -4.72 -5.00
N ILE A 63 4.26 -3.69 -4.51
CA ILE A 63 4.39 -3.25 -3.11
C ILE A 63 3.78 -4.32 -2.21
N VAL A 64 2.56 -4.78 -2.48
CA VAL A 64 1.92 -5.85 -1.70
C VAL A 64 2.76 -7.12 -1.68
N GLU A 65 3.27 -7.57 -2.83
CA GLU A 65 4.18 -8.73 -2.91
C GLU A 65 5.42 -8.55 -2.02
N ARG A 66 6.05 -7.37 -2.04
CA ARG A 66 7.22 -7.08 -1.20
C ARG A 66 6.88 -7.04 0.28
N LEU A 67 5.70 -6.53 0.64
CA LEU A 67 5.21 -6.51 2.01
C LEU A 67 4.88 -7.93 2.50
N GLY A 68 4.43 -8.82 1.62
CA GLY A 68 4.29 -10.25 1.92
C GLY A 68 5.62 -10.93 2.30
N ASN A 69 6.77 -10.37 1.88
CA ASN A 69 8.09 -10.87 2.26
C ASN A 69 8.64 -10.26 3.57
N ALA A 70 7.81 -9.55 4.35
CA ALA A 70 8.27 -8.91 5.58
C ALA A 70 8.73 -9.92 6.65
N ASP A 71 8.16 -11.13 6.67
CA ASP A 71 8.60 -12.22 7.54
C ASP A 71 10.05 -12.64 7.27
N GLU A 72 10.48 -12.67 5.99
CA GLU A 72 11.86 -12.95 5.63
C GLU A 72 12.82 -11.86 6.15
N PHE A 73 12.38 -10.60 6.11
CA PHE A 73 13.13 -9.50 6.70
C PHE A 73 13.26 -9.65 8.23
N ILE A 74 12.17 -9.94 8.93
CA ILE A 74 12.15 -10.21 10.37
C ILE A 74 13.11 -11.34 10.72
N ALA A 75 13.01 -12.48 10.03
CA ALA A 75 13.87 -13.64 10.26
C ALA A 75 15.36 -13.33 10.08
N ARG A 76 15.72 -12.48 9.11
CA ARG A 76 17.11 -12.04 8.93
C ARG A 76 17.61 -11.17 10.08
N VAL A 77 16.76 -10.33 10.67
CA VAL A 77 17.10 -9.52 11.84
C VAL A 77 17.22 -10.40 13.07
N GLU A 78 16.31 -11.37 13.28
CA GLU A 78 16.41 -12.34 14.37
C GLU A 78 17.71 -13.14 14.31
N LYS A 79 18.09 -13.61 13.11
CA LYS A 79 19.38 -14.29 12.88
C LYS A 79 20.59 -13.39 13.13
N LEU A 80 20.45 -12.06 12.98
CA LEU A 80 21.49 -11.11 13.35
C LEU A 80 21.59 -11.00 14.88
N ILE A 81 20.46 -10.85 15.56
CA ILE A 81 20.37 -10.79 17.02
C ILE A 81 20.97 -12.05 17.65
N GLU A 82 20.58 -13.23 17.17
CA GLU A 82 21.07 -14.52 17.67
C GLU A 82 22.61 -14.61 17.56
N ARG A 83 23.16 -14.33 16.37
CA ARG A 83 24.61 -14.35 16.15
C ARG A 83 25.34 -13.31 16.99
N ALA A 84 24.75 -12.13 17.16
CA ALA A 84 25.35 -11.07 17.98
C ALA A 84 25.37 -11.47 19.47
N ALA A 85 24.27 -12.02 19.98
CA ALA A 85 24.16 -12.51 21.35
C ALA A 85 25.12 -13.67 21.63
N GLN A 86 25.26 -14.62 20.69
CA GLN A 86 26.26 -15.71 20.79
C GLN A 86 27.70 -15.20 20.88
N ASN A 87 27.98 -14.02 20.32
CA ASN A 87 29.29 -13.36 20.42
C ASN A 87 29.40 -12.42 21.64
N GLY A 88 28.49 -12.50 22.60
CA GLY A 88 28.49 -11.69 23.82
C GLY A 88 28.18 -10.20 23.58
N LYS A 89 27.60 -9.84 22.43
CA LYS A 89 27.27 -8.44 22.11
C LYS A 89 25.90 -8.08 22.68
N ASP A 90 25.76 -6.85 23.14
CA ASP A 90 24.46 -6.31 23.54
C ASP A 90 23.54 -6.11 22.33
N VAL A 91 22.36 -6.73 22.38
CA VAL A 91 21.35 -6.73 21.33
C VAL A 91 20.00 -6.17 21.82
N ALA A 92 19.91 -5.70 23.06
CA ALA A 92 18.66 -5.31 23.69
C ALA A 92 17.90 -4.24 22.88
N ALA A 93 18.63 -3.23 22.36
CA ALA A 93 18.03 -2.18 21.54
C ALA A 93 17.45 -2.70 20.21
N ILE A 94 18.10 -3.67 19.56
CA ILE A 94 17.59 -4.26 18.31
C ILE A 94 16.37 -5.14 18.62
N GLN A 95 16.42 -5.92 19.70
CA GLN A 95 15.30 -6.77 20.13
C GLN A 95 14.05 -5.94 20.42
N SER A 96 14.19 -4.85 21.18
CA SER A 96 13.09 -3.93 21.47
C SER A 96 12.52 -3.34 20.18
N ALA A 97 13.36 -2.77 19.32
CA ALA A 97 12.89 -2.14 18.09
C ALA A 97 12.27 -3.15 17.09
N LEU A 98 12.72 -4.41 17.11
CA LEU A 98 12.11 -5.48 16.32
C LEU A 98 10.73 -5.86 16.87
N ALA A 99 10.57 -5.94 18.19
CA ALA A 99 9.28 -6.18 18.81
C ALA A 99 8.28 -5.07 18.46
N ASP A 100 8.71 -3.81 18.55
CA ASP A 100 7.88 -2.65 18.16
C ASP A 100 7.47 -2.71 16.68
N LEU A 101 8.39 -3.12 15.79
CA LEU A 101 8.07 -3.30 14.37
C LEU A 101 7.03 -4.41 14.16
N LYS A 102 7.15 -5.54 14.86
CA LYS A 102 6.17 -6.64 14.76
C LYS A 102 4.79 -6.19 15.19
N THR A 103 4.68 -5.48 16.31
CA THR A 103 3.41 -4.90 16.78
C THR A 103 2.84 -3.94 15.75
N ALA A 104 3.64 -2.98 15.26
CA ALA A 104 3.18 -2.02 14.27
C ALA A 104 2.72 -2.69 12.95
N MET A 105 3.36 -3.79 12.55
CA MET A 105 2.93 -4.57 11.37
C MET A 105 1.60 -5.28 11.62
N GLN A 106 1.38 -5.85 12.82
CA GLN A 106 0.09 -6.43 13.19
C GLN A 106 -1.03 -5.39 13.17
N ASP A 107 -0.77 -4.20 13.72
CA ASP A 107 -1.72 -3.09 13.72
C ASP A 107 -2.02 -2.59 12.30
N ALA A 108 -1.04 -2.66 11.39
CA ALA A 108 -1.17 -2.25 10.01
C ALA A 108 -1.80 -3.31 9.09
N GLN A 109 -1.88 -4.58 9.54
CA GLN A 109 -2.35 -5.71 8.73
C GLN A 109 -3.71 -5.47 8.06
N PRO A 110 -4.74 -4.89 8.73
CA PRO A 110 -6.03 -4.65 8.09
C PRO A 110 -5.94 -3.73 6.87
N SER A 111 -5.03 -2.75 6.88
CA SER A 111 -4.79 -1.85 5.74
C SER A 111 -4.11 -2.58 4.58
N LEU A 112 -3.22 -3.53 4.87
CA LEU A 112 -2.62 -4.39 3.84
C LEU A 112 -3.65 -5.34 3.23
N ASP A 113 -4.48 -5.98 4.05
CA ASP A 113 -5.54 -6.89 3.60
C ASP A 113 -6.56 -6.15 2.71
N THR A 114 -6.92 -4.92 3.09
CA THR A 114 -7.78 -4.04 2.29
C THR A 114 -7.15 -3.73 0.93
N ALA A 115 -5.88 -3.34 0.90
CA ALA A 115 -5.17 -3.07 -0.36
C ALA A 115 -5.11 -4.31 -1.25
N THR A 116 -4.80 -5.47 -0.69
CA THR A 116 -4.76 -6.75 -1.40
C THR A 116 -6.11 -7.07 -2.01
N GLY A 117 -7.20 -6.98 -1.24
CA GLY A 117 -8.55 -7.24 -1.75
C GLY A 117 -8.97 -6.32 -2.89
N ILE A 118 -8.63 -5.01 -2.82
CA ILE A 118 -8.91 -4.05 -3.89
C ILE A 118 -8.14 -4.42 -5.17
N LEU A 119 -6.85 -4.76 -5.03
CA LEU A 119 -6.01 -5.12 -6.17
C LEU A 119 -6.40 -6.47 -6.79
N GLU A 120 -6.88 -7.43 -5.99
CA GLU A 120 -7.40 -8.72 -6.47
C GLU A 120 -8.75 -8.60 -7.17
N ALA A 121 -9.59 -7.63 -6.78
CA ALA A 121 -10.85 -7.37 -7.45
C ALA A 121 -10.68 -6.75 -8.85
N ARG A 122 -9.54 -6.09 -9.11
CA ARG A 122 -9.11 -5.58 -10.43
C ARG A 122 -10.16 -4.71 -11.14
N ALA A 123 -11.01 -3.99 -10.41
CA ALA A 123 -12.09 -3.22 -11.04
C ALA A 123 -11.54 -2.19 -12.04
N GLY A 124 -12.04 -2.23 -13.28
CA GLY A 124 -11.57 -1.39 -14.40
C GLY A 124 -10.28 -1.86 -15.08
N PHE A 125 -9.76 -3.03 -14.71
CA PHE A 125 -8.63 -3.68 -15.36
C PHE A 125 -9.03 -5.06 -15.91
N ASP A 126 -8.37 -5.50 -16.98
CA ASP A 126 -8.46 -6.89 -17.44
C ASP A 126 -7.46 -7.81 -16.72
N ASP A 127 -7.43 -9.09 -17.13
CA ASP A 127 -6.53 -10.11 -16.60
C ASP A 127 -5.04 -9.84 -16.86
N GLN A 128 -4.72 -9.00 -17.84
CA GLN A 128 -3.36 -8.56 -18.17
C GLN A 128 -2.97 -7.26 -17.46
N GLY A 129 -3.90 -6.65 -16.72
CA GLY A 129 -3.70 -5.38 -16.01
C GLY A 129 -3.82 -4.16 -16.93
N LYS A 130 -4.49 -4.31 -18.09
CA LYS A 130 -4.84 -3.22 -18.99
C LYS A 130 -6.14 -2.56 -18.57
N VAL A 131 -6.24 -1.26 -18.76
CA VAL A 131 -7.44 -0.50 -18.38
C VAL A 131 -8.57 -0.80 -19.35
N THR A 132 -9.70 -1.30 -18.83
CA THR A 132 -10.94 -1.53 -19.57
C THR A 132 -11.99 -0.46 -19.26
N ASP A 133 -11.96 0.09 -18.04
CA ASP A 133 -12.77 1.23 -17.60
C ASP A 133 -11.88 2.21 -16.83
N LEU A 134 -11.72 3.42 -17.37
CA LEU A 134 -10.82 4.43 -16.82
C LEU A 134 -11.30 4.99 -15.48
N ALA A 135 -12.61 5.12 -15.27
CA ALA A 135 -13.16 5.64 -14.03
C ALA A 135 -13.01 4.61 -12.92
N ALA A 136 -13.37 3.34 -13.19
CA ALA A 136 -13.19 2.25 -12.24
C ALA A 136 -11.71 2.00 -11.93
N ALA A 137 -10.84 2.00 -12.95
CA ALA A 137 -9.39 1.81 -12.76
C ALA A 137 -8.76 2.92 -11.90
N ARG A 138 -9.20 4.17 -12.08
CA ARG A 138 -8.75 5.28 -11.25
C ARG A 138 -9.14 5.09 -9.79
N GLU A 139 -10.37 4.68 -9.52
CA GLU A 139 -10.83 4.45 -8.16
C GLU A 139 -10.07 3.29 -7.52
N THR A 140 -9.91 2.16 -8.22
CA THR A 140 -9.13 1.01 -7.75
C THR A 140 -7.72 1.39 -7.31
N VAL A 141 -6.97 2.10 -8.17
CA VAL A 141 -5.61 2.55 -7.86
C VAL A 141 -5.60 3.54 -6.69
N LYS A 142 -6.59 4.44 -6.64
CA LYS A 142 -6.67 5.43 -5.56
C LYS A 142 -6.93 4.75 -4.21
N SER A 143 -7.95 3.89 -4.12
CA SER A 143 -8.32 3.21 -2.88
C SER A 143 -7.23 2.25 -2.41
N ALA A 144 -6.63 1.47 -3.31
CA ALA A 144 -5.49 0.62 -2.98
C ALA A 144 -4.28 1.46 -2.48
N GLY A 145 -3.98 2.57 -3.17
CA GLY A 145 -2.94 3.50 -2.78
C GLY A 145 -3.15 4.13 -1.39
N GLU A 146 -4.40 4.48 -1.05
CA GLU A 146 -4.76 5.01 0.27
C GLU A 146 -4.58 3.97 1.38
N ALA A 147 -5.00 2.72 1.14
CA ALA A 147 -4.81 1.62 2.08
C ALA A 147 -3.31 1.32 2.30
N LEU A 148 -2.51 1.25 1.22
CA LEU A 148 -1.05 1.08 1.31
C LEU A 148 -0.36 2.26 2.02
N LYS A 149 -0.86 3.49 1.82
CA LYS A 149 -0.35 4.67 2.53
C LYS A 149 -0.62 4.55 4.03
N SER A 150 -1.83 4.14 4.41
CA SER A 150 -2.19 3.89 5.82
C SER A 150 -1.28 2.85 6.44
N TYR A 151 -1.09 1.69 5.78
CA TYR A 151 -0.13 0.67 6.23
C TYR A 151 1.24 1.26 6.50
N ARG A 152 1.77 2.01 5.53
CA ARG A 152 3.10 2.63 5.63
C ARG A 152 3.18 3.61 6.79
N GLU A 153 2.16 4.44 7.01
CA GLU A 153 2.14 5.44 8.08
C GLU A 153 2.18 4.79 9.46
N THR A 154 1.45 3.69 9.66
CA THR A 154 1.48 2.89 10.90
C THR A 154 2.87 2.31 11.17
N VAL A 155 3.51 1.69 10.16
CA VAL A 155 4.80 1.00 10.37
C VAL A 155 6.03 1.91 10.32
N LYS A 156 5.90 3.14 9.78
CA LYS A 156 7.04 4.01 9.45
C LYS A 156 7.97 4.24 10.64
N ASN A 157 7.44 4.60 11.79
CA ASN A 157 8.25 4.99 12.94
C ASN A 157 9.00 3.78 13.51
N ALA A 158 8.33 2.63 13.66
CA ALA A 158 8.96 1.41 14.13
C ALA A 158 10.06 0.91 13.18
N PHE A 159 9.84 1.02 11.86
CA PHE A 159 10.87 0.66 10.88
C PHE A 159 12.10 1.57 10.97
N GLN A 160 11.92 2.88 11.17
CA GLN A 160 13.02 3.81 11.37
C GLN A 160 13.77 3.54 12.68
N ALA A 161 13.05 3.23 13.76
CA ALA A 161 13.64 2.85 15.04
C ALA A 161 14.52 1.60 14.90
N LEU A 162 14.03 0.56 14.22
CA LEU A 162 14.82 -0.64 13.96
C LEU A 162 16.07 -0.35 13.13
N LYS A 163 15.94 0.47 12.08
CA LYS A 163 17.08 0.87 11.25
C LYS A 163 18.13 1.64 12.07
N ALA A 164 17.68 2.53 12.95
CA ALA A 164 18.55 3.29 13.85
C ALA A 164 19.25 2.37 14.86
N ALA A 165 18.53 1.42 15.48
CA ALA A 165 19.10 0.44 16.41
C ALA A 165 20.15 -0.45 15.74
N ILE A 166 19.88 -0.95 14.52
CA ILE A 166 20.86 -1.73 13.74
C ILE A 166 22.09 -0.89 13.40
N LYS A 167 21.91 0.39 13.06
CA LYS A 167 23.03 1.30 12.76
C LYS A 167 23.89 1.51 14.00
N ALA A 168 23.29 1.89 15.12
CA ALA A 168 24.00 2.11 16.38
C ALA A 168 24.75 0.84 16.84
N PHE A 169 24.13 -0.33 16.70
CA PHE A 169 24.78 -1.61 16.98
C PHE A 169 26.03 -1.84 16.12
N ARG A 170 25.97 -1.51 14.82
CA ARG A 170 27.12 -1.65 13.92
C ARG A 170 28.24 -0.67 14.24
N GLU A 171 27.90 0.55 14.67
CA GLU A 171 28.87 1.57 15.08
C GLU A 171 29.57 1.17 16.39
N ALA A 172 28.83 0.62 17.35
CA ALA A 172 29.39 0.07 18.58
C ALA A 172 30.20 -1.22 18.37
N ASN A 173 29.97 -1.93 17.26
CA ASN A 173 30.60 -3.21 16.95
C ASN A 173 31.24 -3.18 15.55
N PRO A 174 32.32 -2.40 15.34
CA PRO A 174 32.98 -2.30 14.05
C PRO A 174 33.46 -3.68 13.58
N ARG A 175 33.36 -3.93 12.28
CA ARG A 175 33.90 -5.15 11.70
C ARG A 175 35.42 -5.09 11.76
N PRO A 176 36.12 -6.17 12.15
CA PRO A 176 37.56 -6.20 12.06
C PRO A 176 37.98 -5.91 10.62
N THR A 177 38.85 -4.93 10.44
CA THR A 177 39.43 -4.59 9.14
C THR A 177 40.20 -5.82 8.65
N ARG A 178 39.91 -6.29 7.43
CA ARG A 178 40.78 -7.25 6.76
C ARG A 178 42.11 -6.55 6.52
N THR A 179 43.11 -6.85 7.33
CA THR A 179 44.50 -6.54 6.98
C THR A 179 44.84 -7.31 5.70
N PRO A 180 45.41 -6.67 4.67
CA PRO A 180 45.89 -7.39 3.50
C PRO A 180 46.96 -8.38 3.96
N GLN A 181 46.74 -9.66 3.64
CA GLN A 181 47.73 -10.72 3.86
C GLN A 181 48.92 -10.44 2.92
N PRO A 182 50.18 -10.50 3.41
CA PRO A 182 51.37 -10.29 2.58
C PRO A 182 51.52 -11.36 1.49
#